data_AF-A0A366EDT1-F1
#
_entry.id   AF-A0A366EDT1-F1
#
_cell.length_a   1.000
_cell.length_b   1.000
_cell.length_c   1.000
_cell.angle_alpha   90.00
_cell.angle_beta   90.00
_cell.angle_gamma   90.00
#
_symmetry.space_group_name_H-M   'P 1'
#
loop_
_entity.id
_entity.type
_entity.pdbx_description
1 polymer ?
#
loop_
_entity_poly.entity_id
_entity_poly.type
_entity_poly.pdbx_seq_one_letter_code
_entity_poly.pdbx_strand_id
1 'polypeptide(L)'
;MGILTSILAWLGGGSIVLFGLFKWIGKITNDRFKIKWQHENQKDIEGFKALVSSNTEFLKASLASLANEYSTAQERRLVAVENLWNCIILIRKYNSPIINFYSILLPKEYKTVLYENKEFLGVERISEDTLYDLNLKVDNIEQHRPFIGENLWNLFYLYRAFMLRMCYLFIKGRKKEDIKSWSEDKHLIEIANYLLGEKLKTVEVSSLSSLQTIIGLFEQKIITEMEKLISGKTASEISFNEAKKILELINEVDKDKY
;
A
#
# COMPACT_ATOMS: atom_id res chain seq x y z
N MET A 1 49.78 -32.91 -88.79
CA MET A 1 48.68 -32.94 -87.79
C MET A 1 49.15 -32.82 -86.33
N GLY A 2 50.44 -32.60 -86.03
CA GLY A 2 50.94 -32.53 -84.63
C GLY A 2 51.13 -31.13 -84.03
N ILE A 3 51.14 -30.07 -84.85
CA ILE A 3 51.38 -28.70 -84.37
C ILE A 3 50.11 -28.06 -83.78
N LEU A 4 48.94 -28.34 -84.38
CA LEU A 4 47.65 -27.82 -83.90
C LEU A 4 47.23 -28.41 -82.54
N THR A 5 47.49 -29.70 -82.30
CA THR A 5 47.20 -30.36 -81.01
C THR A 5 48.11 -29.89 -79.89
N SER A 6 49.35 -29.53 -80.22
CA SER A 6 50.33 -28.97 -79.28
C SER A 6 49.95 -27.55 -78.83
N ILE A 7 49.47 -26.72 -79.77
CA ILE A 7 48.99 -25.35 -79.47
C ILE A 7 47.69 -25.40 -78.65
N LEU A 8 46.78 -26.32 -78.96
CA LEU A 8 45.55 -26.56 -78.17
C LEU A 8 45.84 -27.06 -76.76
N ALA A 9 46.83 -27.93 -76.56
CA ALA A 9 47.25 -28.41 -75.25
C ALA A 9 47.89 -27.30 -74.39
N TRP A 10 48.64 -26.39 -75.01
CA TRP A 10 49.24 -25.24 -74.32
C TRP A 10 48.19 -24.18 -73.90
N LEU A 11 47.18 -23.94 -74.75
CA LEU A 11 46.03 -23.08 -74.43
C LEU A 11 45.10 -23.71 -73.38
N GLY A 12 44.95 -25.04 -73.37
CA GLY A 12 44.20 -25.79 -72.35
C GLY A 12 44.89 -25.86 -70.99
N GLY A 13 46.22 -25.96 -70.96
CA GLY A 13 47.00 -25.95 -69.71
C GLY A 13 46.99 -24.59 -69.01
N GLY A 14 47.14 -23.51 -69.78
CA GLY A 14 47.12 -22.14 -69.23
C GLY A 14 45.78 -21.72 -68.63
N SER A 15 44.67 -22.19 -69.20
CA SER A 15 43.31 -21.91 -68.70
C SER A 15 43.04 -22.59 -67.35
N ILE A 16 43.54 -23.81 -67.13
CA ILE A 16 43.43 -24.51 -65.83
C ILE A 16 44.21 -23.78 -64.73
N VAL A 17 45.41 -23.30 -65.03
CA VAL A 17 46.24 -22.51 -64.09
C VAL A 17 45.57 -21.17 -63.76
N LEU A 18 45.04 -20.47 -64.77
CA LEU A 18 44.27 -19.24 -64.57
C LEU A 18 43.02 -19.47 -63.73
N PHE A 19 42.25 -20.53 -63.99
CA PHE A 19 41.06 -20.88 -63.21
C PHE A 19 41.43 -21.20 -61.74
N GLY A 20 42.55 -21.88 -61.53
CA GLY A 20 43.12 -22.13 -60.20
C GLY A 20 43.49 -20.85 -59.45
N LEU A 21 44.16 -19.91 -60.13
CA LEU A 21 44.51 -18.59 -59.58
C LEU A 21 43.28 -17.75 -59.26
N PHE A 22 42.29 -17.67 -60.16
CA PHE A 22 41.04 -16.96 -59.91
C PHE A 22 40.26 -17.56 -58.74
N LYS A 23 40.20 -18.90 -58.65
CA LYS A 23 39.56 -19.59 -57.52
C LYS A 23 40.30 -19.34 -56.20
N TRP A 24 41.63 -19.29 -56.22
CA TRP A 24 42.45 -18.98 -55.04
C TRP A 24 42.28 -17.52 -54.58
N ILE A 25 42.31 -16.57 -55.52
CA ILE A 25 42.07 -15.15 -55.23
C ILE A 25 40.65 -14.94 -54.69
N GLY A 26 39.65 -15.54 -55.33
CA GLY A 26 38.25 -15.48 -54.89
C GLY A 26 38.05 -16.11 -53.51
N LYS A 27 38.75 -17.21 -53.21
CA LYS A 27 38.75 -17.81 -51.87
C LYS A 27 39.36 -16.86 -50.84
N ILE A 28 40.50 -16.25 -51.12
CA ILE A 28 41.17 -15.32 -50.20
C ILE A 28 40.34 -14.07 -49.93
N THR A 29 39.72 -13.48 -50.95
CA THR A 29 38.88 -12.29 -50.76
C THR A 29 37.62 -12.65 -49.98
N ASN A 30 36.99 -13.80 -50.27
CA ASN A 30 35.83 -14.27 -49.53
C ASN A 30 36.17 -14.60 -48.07
N ASP A 31 37.31 -15.24 -47.81
CA ASP A 31 37.78 -15.55 -46.46
C ASP A 31 38.07 -14.26 -45.67
N ARG A 32 38.71 -13.26 -46.29
CA ARG A 32 38.95 -11.95 -45.65
C ARG A 32 37.65 -11.19 -45.37
N PHE A 33 36.73 -11.19 -46.33
CA PHE A 33 35.43 -10.53 -46.17
C PHE A 33 34.61 -11.20 -45.07
N LYS A 34 34.61 -12.53 -45.04
CA LYS A 34 33.97 -13.34 -44.00
C LYS A 34 34.57 -13.08 -42.62
N ILE A 35 35.90 -13.03 -42.50
CA ILE A 35 36.57 -12.72 -41.23
C ILE A 35 36.20 -11.32 -40.75
N LYS A 36 36.23 -10.32 -41.65
CA LYS A 36 35.87 -8.94 -41.31
C LYS A 36 34.41 -8.84 -40.86
N TRP A 37 33.49 -9.44 -41.61
CA TRP A 37 32.07 -9.51 -41.30
C TRP A 37 31.81 -10.21 -39.96
N GLN A 38 32.48 -11.33 -39.70
CA GLN A 38 32.39 -12.04 -38.42
C GLN A 38 32.90 -11.17 -37.27
N HIS A 39 34.01 -10.44 -37.48
CA HIS A 39 34.58 -9.57 -36.45
C HIS A 39 33.69 -8.35 -36.16
N GLU A 40 33.06 -7.77 -37.17
CA GLU A 40 32.08 -6.67 -37.02
C GLU A 40 30.85 -7.18 -36.27
N ASN A 41 30.24 -8.29 -36.70
CA ASN A 41 29.12 -8.89 -35.98
C ASN A 41 29.46 -9.28 -34.54
N GLN A 42 30.67 -9.79 -34.28
CA GLN A 42 31.11 -10.15 -32.93
C GLN A 42 31.20 -8.90 -32.04
N LYS A 43 31.75 -7.79 -32.57
CA LYS A 43 31.81 -6.51 -31.88
C LYS A 43 30.42 -5.97 -31.57
N ASP A 44 29.51 -6.04 -32.52
CA ASP A 44 28.13 -5.57 -32.32
C ASP A 44 27.42 -6.43 -31.26
N ILE A 45 27.58 -7.76 -31.31
CA ILE A 45 27.03 -8.67 -30.29
C ILE A 45 27.61 -8.36 -28.90
N GLU A 46 28.91 -8.12 -28.79
CA GLU A 46 29.55 -7.76 -27.53
C GLU A 46 29.08 -6.39 -27.03
N GLY A 47 28.91 -5.42 -27.93
CA GLY A 47 28.33 -4.12 -27.62
C GLY A 47 26.89 -4.21 -27.12
N PHE A 48 26.04 -4.99 -27.80
CA PHE A 48 24.67 -5.24 -27.36
C PHE A 48 24.62 -5.97 -26.03
N LYS A 49 25.47 -6.98 -25.80
CA LYS A 49 25.57 -7.66 -24.50
C LYS A 49 25.98 -6.71 -23.39
N ALA A 50 26.96 -5.83 -23.64
CA ALA A 50 27.40 -4.84 -22.68
C ALA A 50 26.29 -3.83 -22.35
N LEU A 51 25.56 -3.36 -23.36
CA LEU A 51 24.37 -2.49 -23.18
C LEU A 51 23.27 -3.18 -22.37
N VAL A 52 22.93 -4.42 -22.70
CA VAL A 52 21.92 -5.21 -21.97
C VAL A 52 22.38 -5.45 -20.52
N SER A 53 23.65 -5.78 -20.30
CA SER A 53 24.21 -5.96 -18.94
C SER A 53 24.15 -4.66 -18.14
N SER A 54 24.58 -3.54 -18.73
CA SER A 54 24.53 -2.23 -18.09
C SER A 54 23.09 -1.81 -17.76
N ASN A 55 22.14 -2.01 -18.69
CA ASN A 55 20.74 -1.68 -18.46
C ASN A 55 20.11 -2.56 -17.37
N THR A 56 20.43 -3.84 -17.35
CA THR A 56 19.94 -4.76 -16.30
C THR A 56 20.53 -4.44 -14.92
N GLU A 57 21.80 -4.03 -14.84
CA GLU A 57 22.41 -3.56 -13.60
C GLU A 57 21.79 -2.24 -13.12
N PHE A 58 21.57 -1.28 -14.01
CA PHE A 58 20.89 -0.02 -13.70
C PHE A 58 19.46 -0.26 -13.19
N LEU A 59 18.70 -1.14 -13.86
CA LEU A 59 17.37 -1.54 -13.43
C LEU A 59 17.39 -2.18 -12.04
N LYS A 60 18.33 -3.11 -11.80
CA LYS A 60 18.48 -3.74 -10.48
C LYS A 60 18.83 -2.73 -9.40
N ALA A 61 19.74 -1.79 -9.66
CA ALA A 61 20.14 -0.76 -8.71
C ALA A 61 18.97 0.19 -8.41
N SER A 62 18.22 0.60 -9.43
CA SER A 62 17.04 1.45 -9.28
C SER A 62 15.94 0.75 -8.49
N LEU A 63 15.65 -0.52 -8.80
CA LEU A 63 14.70 -1.34 -8.06
C LEU A 63 15.14 -1.55 -6.59
N ALA A 64 16.42 -1.75 -6.34
CA ALA A 64 16.96 -1.89 -4.99
C ALA A 64 16.83 -0.58 -4.18
N SER A 65 17.10 0.57 -4.80
CA SER A 65 16.92 1.89 -4.18
C SER A 65 15.45 2.13 -3.81
N LEU A 66 14.54 1.88 -4.77
CA LEU A 66 13.10 1.97 -4.53
C LEU A 66 12.67 1.04 -3.40
N ALA A 67 13.08 -0.23 -3.44
CA ALA A 67 12.74 -1.19 -2.40
C ALA A 67 13.20 -0.74 -1.00
N ASN A 68 14.38 -0.12 -0.90
CA ASN A 68 14.92 0.37 0.38
C ASN A 68 14.15 1.60 0.91
N GLU A 69 13.85 2.56 0.03
CA GLU A 69 13.01 3.72 0.37
C GLU A 69 11.60 3.29 0.81
N TYR A 70 11.01 2.34 0.08
CA TYR A 70 9.73 1.77 0.44
C TYR A 70 9.79 1.03 1.77
N SER A 71 10.86 0.29 2.07
CA SER A 71 11.00 -0.39 3.35
C SER A 71 11.00 0.59 4.52
N THR A 72 11.71 1.71 4.40
CA THR A 72 11.77 2.73 5.45
C THR A 72 10.41 3.44 5.64
N ALA A 73 9.75 3.78 4.53
CA ALA A 73 8.42 4.38 4.57
C ALA A 73 7.37 3.42 5.15
N GLN A 74 7.46 2.14 4.80
CA GLN A 74 6.58 1.09 5.30
C GLN A 74 6.79 0.87 6.80
N GLU A 75 8.02 0.90 7.31
CA GLU A 75 8.30 0.82 8.74
C GLU A 75 7.63 1.97 9.51
N ARG A 76 7.78 3.21 9.04
CA ARG A 76 7.11 4.38 9.65
C ARG A 76 5.59 4.26 9.62
N ARG A 77 5.04 3.70 8.54
CA ARG A 77 3.61 3.42 8.39
C ARG A 77 3.12 2.35 9.36
N LEU A 78 3.88 1.28 9.57
CA LEU A 78 3.56 0.25 10.56
C LEU A 78 3.50 0.84 11.97
N VAL A 79 4.51 1.63 12.34
CA VAL A 79 4.56 2.33 13.65
C VAL A 79 3.37 3.28 13.80
N ALA A 80 3.04 4.03 12.75
CA ALA A 80 1.90 4.95 12.76
C ALA A 80 0.56 4.23 12.94
N VAL A 81 0.37 3.09 12.27
CA VAL A 81 -0.83 2.25 12.42
C VAL A 81 -0.91 1.64 13.82
N GLU A 82 0.20 1.12 14.34
CA GLU A 82 0.28 0.58 15.70
C GLU A 82 -0.10 1.64 16.75
N ASN A 83 0.48 2.85 16.64
CA ASN A 83 0.14 3.95 17.53
C ASN A 83 -1.34 4.35 17.44
N LEU A 84 -1.92 4.35 16.24
CA LEU A 84 -3.34 4.65 16.05
C LEU A 84 -4.23 3.60 16.71
N TRP A 85 -3.87 2.32 16.57
CA TRP A 85 -4.58 1.23 17.24
C TRP A 85 -4.46 1.31 18.77
N ASN A 86 -3.29 1.65 19.28
CA ASN A 86 -3.07 1.88 20.72
C ASN A 86 -3.95 3.03 21.23
N CYS A 87 -4.12 4.11 20.47
CA CYS A 87 -5.07 5.18 20.80
C CYS A 87 -6.52 4.67 20.84
N ILE A 88 -6.93 3.81 19.90
CA ILE A 88 -8.27 3.21 19.90
C ILE A 88 -8.50 2.36 21.15
N ILE A 89 -7.55 1.48 21.48
CA ILE A 89 -7.61 0.66 22.70
C ILE A 89 -7.70 1.55 23.95
N LEU A 90 -6.90 2.62 23.99
CA LEU A 90 -6.91 3.57 25.10
C LEU A 90 -8.28 4.24 25.24
N ILE A 91 -8.83 4.78 24.15
CA ILE A 91 -10.17 5.39 24.11
C ILE A 91 -11.23 4.37 24.60
N ARG A 92 -11.21 3.14 24.08
CA ARG A 92 -12.14 2.08 24.48
C ARG A 92 -12.04 1.78 25.98
N LYS A 93 -10.82 1.60 26.50
CA LYS A 93 -10.59 1.31 27.92
C LYS A 93 -11.14 2.42 28.81
N TYR A 94 -10.88 3.67 28.46
CA TYR A 94 -11.38 4.84 29.19
C TYR A 94 -12.92 4.94 29.16
N ASN A 95 -13.54 4.56 28.06
CA ASN A 95 -14.99 4.61 27.88
C ASN A 95 -15.72 3.34 28.36
N SER A 96 -14.99 2.28 28.74
CA SER A 96 -15.58 0.98 29.10
C SER A 96 -16.68 1.06 30.17
N PRO A 97 -16.54 1.85 31.26
CA PRO A 97 -17.62 2.04 32.22
C PRO A 97 -18.93 2.55 31.59
N ILE A 98 -18.83 3.52 30.69
CA ILE A 98 -19.99 4.12 30.00
C ILE A 98 -20.57 3.13 28.99
N ILE A 99 -19.74 2.43 28.24
CA ILE A 99 -20.19 1.41 27.29
C ILE A 99 -20.96 0.32 28.03
N ASN A 100 -20.42 -0.19 29.14
CA ASN A 100 -21.07 -1.20 29.97
C ASN A 100 -22.38 -0.66 30.58
N PHE A 101 -22.38 0.59 31.06
CA PHE A 101 -23.57 1.24 31.58
C PHE A 101 -24.73 1.21 30.58
N TYR A 102 -24.48 1.65 29.34
CA TYR A 102 -25.50 1.68 28.29
C TYR A 102 -25.84 0.32 27.68
N SER A 103 -24.96 -0.68 27.84
CA SER A 103 -25.16 -2.01 27.23
C SER A 103 -25.76 -3.04 28.18
N ILE A 104 -25.67 -2.82 29.49
CA ILE A 104 -26.17 -3.75 30.51
C ILE A 104 -27.49 -3.25 31.09
N LEU A 105 -27.64 -1.94 31.28
CA LEU A 105 -28.78 -1.36 31.96
C LEU A 105 -29.87 -0.95 30.98
N LEU A 106 -31.12 -1.11 31.40
CA LEU A 106 -32.27 -0.53 30.72
C LEU A 106 -32.39 0.96 31.08
N PRO A 107 -32.95 1.82 30.19
CA PRO A 107 -33.11 3.25 30.47
C PRO A 107 -33.84 3.59 31.78
N LYS A 108 -34.80 2.74 32.19
CA LYS A 108 -35.53 2.88 33.45
C LYS A 108 -34.66 2.63 34.71
N GLU A 109 -33.53 1.95 34.56
CA GLU A 109 -32.63 1.54 35.66
C GLU A 109 -31.49 2.56 35.88
N TYR A 110 -31.27 3.47 34.93
CA TYR A 110 -30.16 4.44 34.96
C TYR A 110 -30.12 5.26 36.25
N LYS A 111 -31.27 5.79 36.69
CA LYS A 111 -31.34 6.61 37.90
C LYS A 111 -31.00 5.81 39.16
N THR A 112 -31.63 4.65 39.33
CA THR A 112 -31.38 3.77 40.49
C THR A 112 -29.89 3.43 40.61
N VAL A 113 -29.27 2.99 39.52
CA VAL A 113 -27.85 2.62 39.54
C VAL A 113 -26.94 3.80 39.86
N LEU A 114 -27.15 4.97 39.24
CA LEU A 114 -26.26 6.12 39.42
C LEU A 114 -26.34 6.76 40.81
N TYR A 115 -27.52 6.74 41.44
CA TYR A 115 -27.75 7.47 42.68
C TYR A 115 -27.73 6.55 43.91
N GLU A 116 -28.14 5.29 43.76
CA GLU A 116 -28.24 4.33 44.87
C GLU A 116 -27.06 3.34 44.89
N ASN A 117 -26.41 3.05 43.75
CA ASN A 117 -25.31 2.09 43.67
C ASN A 117 -24.11 2.65 42.88
N LYS A 118 -23.50 3.70 43.43
CA LYS A 118 -22.49 4.53 42.74
C LYS A 118 -21.22 3.80 42.29
N GLU A 119 -20.86 2.69 42.92
CA GLU A 119 -19.66 1.91 42.57
C GLU A 119 -19.94 0.89 41.44
N PHE A 120 -21.21 0.68 41.12
CA PHE A 120 -21.61 -0.26 40.08
C PHE A 120 -21.11 0.23 38.72
N LEU A 121 -20.18 -0.53 38.13
CA LEU A 121 -19.53 -0.30 36.82
C LEU A 121 -18.39 0.75 36.78
N GLY A 122 -18.01 1.37 37.88
CA GLY A 122 -16.87 2.31 37.90
C GLY A 122 -17.13 3.65 37.19
N VAL A 123 -18.41 3.99 36.98
CA VAL A 123 -18.85 5.19 36.25
C VAL A 123 -18.59 6.49 37.01
N GLU A 124 -18.42 6.43 38.32
CA GLU A 124 -18.04 7.55 39.19
C GLU A 124 -16.70 8.16 38.80
N ARG A 125 -15.79 7.34 38.26
CA ARG A 125 -14.43 7.74 37.84
C ARG A 125 -14.40 8.54 36.56
N ILE A 126 -15.52 8.56 35.82
CA ILE A 126 -15.62 9.36 34.60
C ILE A 126 -15.98 10.79 34.99
N SER A 127 -15.08 11.71 34.67
CA SER A 127 -15.18 13.14 34.97
C SER A 127 -14.70 13.97 33.77
N GLU A 128 -14.86 15.29 33.86
CA GLU A 128 -14.33 16.22 32.85
C GLU A 128 -12.80 16.16 32.79
N ASP A 129 -12.14 16.00 33.94
CA ASP A 129 -10.69 15.82 34.03
C ASP A 129 -10.25 14.53 33.33
N THR A 130 -11.00 13.44 33.53
CA THR A 130 -10.74 12.16 32.86
C THR A 130 -10.82 12.29 31.33
N LEU A 131 -11.74 13.10 30.83
CA LEU A 131 -11.90 13.36 29.39
C LEU A 131 -10.77 14.25 28.86
N TYR A 132 -10.37 15.26 29.63
CA TYR A 132 -9.22 16.11 29.32
C TYR A 132 -7.91 15.29 29.24
N ASP A 133 -7.66 14.44 30.24
CA ASP A 133 -6.51 13.55 30.29
C ASP A 133 -6.47 12.58 29.10
N LEU A 134 -7.63 12.02 28.74
CA LEU A 134 -7.73 11.16 27.55
C LEU A 134 -7.33 11.94 26.29
N ASN A 135 -7.84 13.16 26.14
CA ASN A 135 -7.55 14.01 24.99
C ASN A 135 -6.04 14.27 24.85
N LEU A 136 -5.38 14.66 25.94
CA LEU A 136 -3.93 14.87 25.96
C LEU A 136 -3.14 13.63 25.58
N LYS A 137 -3.57 12.44 26.04
CA LYS A 137 -2.88 11.18 25.73
C LYS A 137 -3.01 10.75 24.27
N VAL A 138 -4.10 11.15 23.59
CA VAL A 138 -4.32 10.79 22.19
C VAL A 138 -3.88 11.88 21.20
N ASP A 139 -3.68 13.12 21.63
CA ASP A 139 -3.38 14.24 20.73
C ASP A 139 -2.08 14.06 19.94
N ASN A 140 -1.09 13.36 20.50
CA ASN A 140 0.18 13.07 19.81
C ASN A 140 0.00 12.21 18.55
N ILE A 141 -1.16 11.58 18.33
CA ILE A 141 -1.39 10.76 17.14
C ILE A 141 -1.42 11.58 15.84
N GLU A 142 -1.68 12.90 15.90
CA GLU A 142 -1.68 13.77 14.71
C GLU A 142 -0.33 13.73 13.97
N GLN A 143 0.78 13.58 14.69
CA GLN A 143 2.12 13.51 14.09
C GLN A 143 2.29 12.30 13.15
N HIS A 144 1.44 11.28 13.31
CA HIS A 144 1.44 10.07 12.49
C HIS A 144 0.50 10.14 11.30
N ARG A 145 -0.33 11.19 11.18
CA ARG A 145 -1.30 11.38 10.08
C ARG A 145 -0.70 11.25 8.68
N PRO A 146 0.51 11.79 8.38
CA PRO A 146 1.11 11.65 7.06
C PRO A 146 1.34 10.19 6.62
N PHE A 147 1.41 9.25 7.56
CA PHE A 147 1.75 7.86 7.27
C PHE A 147 0.55 6.90 7.20
N ILE A 148 -0.61 7.31 7.72
CA ILE A 148 -1.84 6.49 7.80
C ILE A 148 -2.86 6.79 6.69
N GLY A 149 -2.76 7.96 6.05
CA GLY A 149 -3.68 8.39 4.99
C GLY A 149 -5.03 8.91 5.51
N GLU A 150 -5.69 9.70 4.68
CA GLU A 150 -6.89 10.46 5.07
C GLU A 150 -8.11 9.57 5.37
N ASN A 151 -8.27 8.45 4.66
CA ASN A 151 -9.40 7.55 4.90
C ASN A 151 -9.35 6.93 6.31
N LEU A 152 -8.22 6.32 6.67
CA LEU A 152 -8.02 5.72 7.99
C LEU A 152 -8.08 6.79 9.09
N TRP A 153 -7.51 7.97 8.82
CA TRP A 153 -7.59 9.10 9.73
C TRP A 153 -9.04 9.55 9.99
N ASN A 154 -9.85 9.69 8.95
CA ASN A 154 -11.25 10.07 9.08
C ASN A 154 -12.06 9.03 9.87
N LEU A 155 -11.81 7.74 9.65
CA LEU A 155 -12.45 6.66 10.44
C LEU A 155 -12.08 6.78 11.92
N PHE A 156 -10.79 6.99 12.23
CA PHE A 156 -10.32 7.19 13.59
C PHE A 156 -10.92 8.44 14.25
N TYR A 157 -10.95 9.57 13.53
CA TYR A 157 -11.52 10.81 14.03
C TYR A 157 -13.00 10.65 14.39
N LEU A 158 -13.78 10.01 13.52
CA LEU A 158 -15.21 9.78 13.76
C LEU A 158 -15.44 8.81 14.92
N TYR A 159 -14.60 7.77 15.06
CA TYR A 159 -14.61 6.91 16.24
C TYR A 159 -14.34 7.70 17.52
N ARG A 160 -13.27 8.51 17.54
CA ARG A 160 -12.93 9.38 18.67
C ARG A 160 -14.06 10.35 19.00
N ALA A 161 -14.64 11.01 17.99
CA ALA A 161 -15.74 11.95 18.16
C ALA A 161 -16.99 11.28 18.75
N PHE A 162 -17.36 10.09 18.26
CA PHE A 162 -18.45 9.29 18.80
C PHE A 162 -18.24 8.98 20.29
N MET A 163 -17.06 8.48 20.65
CA MET A 163 -16.71 8.10 22.02
C MET A 163 -16.65 9.30 22.97
N LEU A 164 -16.05 10.41 22.54
CA LEU A 164 -16.00 11.64 23.36
C LEU A 164 -17.39 12.26 23.54
N ARG A 165 -18.24 12.24 22.51
CA ARG A 165 -19.62 12.72 22.61
C ARG A 165 -20.44 11.87 23.59
N MET A 166 -20.26 10.55 23.56
CA MET A 166 -20.84 9.61 24.54
C MET A 166 -20.45 9.98 25.97
N CYS A 167 -19.15 10.15 26.25
CA CYS A 167 -18.65 10.60 27.55
C CYS A 167 -19.29 11.92 27.98
N TYR A 168 -19.29 12.92 27.09
CA TYR A 168 -19.85 14.23 27.38
C TYR A 168 -21.33 14.16 27.77
N LEU A 169 -22.13 13.41 27.01
CA LEU A 169 -23.56 13.23 27.29
C LEU A 169 -23.77 12.54 28.63
N PHE A 170 -22.99 11.51 28.93
CA PHE A 170 -23.05 10.80 30.20
C PHE A 170 -22.74 11.72 31.38
N ILE A 171 -21.62 12.45 31.33
CA ILE A 171 -21.21 13.40 32.39
C ILE A 171 -22.29 14.46 32.59
N LYS A 172 -22.81 15.03 31.50
CA LYS A 172 -23.85 16.06 31.55
C LYS A 172 -25.18 15.53 32.10
N GLY A 173 -25.58 14.34 31.68
CA GLY A 173 -26.79 13.68 32.16
C GLY A 173 -26.69 13.39 33.66
N ARG A 174 -25.53 12.88 34.12
CA ARG A 174 -25.26 12.62 35.54
C ARG A 174 -25.36 13.88 36.39
N LYS A 175 -24.78 14.99 35.94
CA LYS A 175 -24.85 16.30 36.62
C LYS A 175 -26.30 16.84 36.73
N LYS A 176 -27.19 16.45 35.81
CA LYS A 176 -28.58 16.91 35.75
C LYS A 176 -29.61 15.92 36.30
N GLU A 177 -29.17 14.74 36.73
CA GLU A 177 -30.07 13.64 37.13
C GLU A 177 -31.06 13.20 36.04
N ASP A 178 -30.65 13.39 34.78
CA ASP A 178 -31.41 13.07 33.59
C ASP A 178 -30.47 12.45 32.54
N ILE A 179 -30.10 11.19 32.76
CA ILE A 179 -29.36 10.41 31.76
C ILE A 179 -30.36 9.84 30.77
N LYS A 180 -30.19 10.22 29.51
CA LYS A 180 -30.95 9.70 28.38
C LYS A 180 -30.23 8.53 27.73
N SER A 181 -30.97 7.72 26.98
CA SER A 181 -30.34 6.71 26.15
C SER A 181 -29.41 7.38 25.13
N TRP A 182 -28.25 6.78 24.87
CA TRP A 182 -27.32 7.29 23.86
C TRP A 182 -27.98 7.39 22.48
N SER A 183 -28.93 6.49 22.19
CA SER A 183 -29.68 6.42 20.95
C SER A 183 -30.60 7.62 20.69
N GLU A 184 -30.90 8.42 21.73
CA GLU A 184 -31.73 9.61 21.61
C GLU A 184 -30.95 10.83 21.10
N ASP A 185 -29.61 10.79 21.13
CA ASP A 185 -28.79 11.88 20.61
C ASP A 185 -28.64 11.78 19.08
N LYS A 186 -29.28 12.73 18.38
CA LYS A 186 -29.26 12.79 16.91
C LYS A 186 -27.85 12.78 16.33
N HIS A 187 -26.90 13.45 17.00
CA HIS A 187 -25.54 13.58 16.49
C HIS A 187 -24.76 12.26 16.56
N LEU A 188 -24.91 11.49 17.64
CA LEU A 188 -24.36 10.13 17.71
C LEU A 188 -24.93 9.23 16.61
N ILE A 189 -26.24 9.32 16.36
CA ILE A 189 -26.90 8.58 15.29
C ILE A 189 -26.43 9.02 13.91
N GLU A 190 -26.19 10.32 13.68
CA GLU A 190 -25.62 10.83 12.43
C GLU A 190 -24.19 10.31 12.18
N ILE A 191 -23.32 10.34 13.20
CA ILE A 191 -21.96 9.79 13.10
C ILE A 191 -22.01 8.28 12.79
N ALA A 192 -22.86 7.53 13.49
CA ALA A 192 -23.05 6.10 13.25
C ALA A 192 -23.57 5.82 11.83
N ASN A 193 -24.55 6.60 11.36
CA ASN A 193 -25.08 6.47 10.01
C ASN A 193 -24.04 6.78 8.93
N TYR A 194 -23.27 7.86 9.09
CA TYR A 194 -22.23 8.23 8.14
C TYR A 194 -21.20 7.11 7.97
N LEU A 195 -20.79 6.47 9.08
CA LEU A 195 -19.82 5.40 9.05
C LEU A 195 -20.39 4.06 8.60
N LEU A 196 -21.57 3.67 9.07
CA LEU A 196 -22.11 2.32 8.89
C LEU A 196 -23.09 2.19 7.74
N GLY A 197 -23.76 3.28 7.35
CA GLY A 197 -24.76 3.30 6.30
C GLY A 197 -25.82 2.22 6.50
N GLU A 198 -25.99 1.34 5.52
CA GLU A 198 -26.97 0.25 5.58
C GLU A 198 -26.75 -0.75 6.72
N LYS A 199 -25.50 -0.93 7.16
CA LYS A 199 -25.19 -1.81 8.30
C LYS A 199 -25.78 -1.29 9.62
N LEU A 200 -26.11 -0.01 9.73
CA LEU A 200 -26.82 0.49 10.91
C LEU A 200 -28.26 -0.02 10.94
N LYS A 201 -28.92 -0.20 9.78
CA LYS A 201 -30.31 -0.67 9.69
C LYS A 201 -30.46 -2.10 10.23
N THR A 202 -29.40 -2.89 10.21
CA THR A 202 -29.38 -4.24 10.78
C THR A 202 -29.21 -4.24 12.30
N VAL A 203 -28.81 -3.11 12.89
CA VAL A 203 -28.70 -2.94 14.34
C VAL A 203 -29.98 -2.29 14.84
N GLU A 204 -30.75 -3.03 15.63
CA GLU A 204 -31.87 -2.43 16.35
C GLU A 204 -31.31 -1.49 17.42
N VAL A 205 -31.33 -0.19 17.14
CA VAL A 205 -30.68 0.88 17.93
C VAL A 205 -31.18 0.93 19.39
N SER A 206 -32.34 0.37 19.68
CA SER A 206 -32.93 0.25 21.03
C SER A 206 -32.58 -1.03 21.79
N SER A 207 -31.82 -1.95 21.20
CA SER A 207 -31.46 -3.21 21.85
C SER A 207 -30.31 -3.04 22.86
N LEU A 208 -30.26 -3.90 23.88
CA LEU A 208 -29.24 -3.91 24.95
C LEU A 208 -27.79 -4.01 24.41
N SER A 209 -27.56 -4.59 23.23
CA SER A 209 -26.23 -4.76 22.64
C SER A 209 -25.92 -3.78 21.50
N SER A 210 -26.82 -2.86 21.20
CA SER A 210 -26.73 -1.95 20.05
C SER A 210 -25.45 -1.12 20.05
N LEU A 211 -25.10 -0.51 21.20
CA LEU A 211 -23.91 0.32 21.35
C LEU A 211 -22.63 -0.49 21.13
N GLN A 212 -22.48 -1.62 21.81
CA GLN A 212 -21.33 -2.51 21.67
C GLN A 212 -21.17 -2.98 20.22
N THR A 213 -22.28 -3.29 19.56
CA THR A 213 -22.31 -3.72 18.16
C THR A 213 -21.82 -2.61 17.24
N ILE A 214 -22.29 -1.37 17.43
CA ILE A 214 -21.86 -0.20 16.63
C ILE A 214 -20.37 0.07 16.80
N ILE A 215 -19.88 0.05 18.05
CA ILE A 215 -18.46 0.22 18.35
C ILE A 215 -17.63 -0.87 17.66
N GLY A 216 -18.08 -2.13 17.74
CA GLY A 216 -17.42 -3.25 17.04
C GLY A 216 -17.40 -3.08 15.52
N LEU A 217 -18.47 -2.56 14.93
CA LEU A 217 -18.53 -2.28 13.49
C LEU A 217 -17.61 -1.12 13.08
N PHE A 218 -17.45 -0.08 13.91
CA PHE A 218 -16.48 0.99 13.69
C PHE A 218 -15.06 0.42 13.68
N GLU A 219 -14.73 -0.37 14.70
CA GLU A 219 -13.41 -0.97 14.87
C GLU A 219 -13.09 -1.94 13.74
N GLN A 220 -14.07 -2.74 13.29
CA GLN A 220 -13.93 -3.59 12.12
C GLN A 220 -13.57 -2.77 10.87
N LYS A 221 -14.26 -1.65 10.62
CA LYS A 221 -13.95 -0.78 9.47
C LYS A 221 -12.54 -0.21 9.54
N ILE A 222 -12.12 0.20 10.73
CA ILE A 222 -10.76 0.70 10.96
C ILE A 222 -9.73 -0.40 10.69
N ILE A 223 -9.92 -1.61 11.25
CA ILE A 223 -9.02 -2.75 11.04
C ILE A 223 -8.93 -3.09 9.56
N THR A 224 -10.05 -3.16 8.84
CA THR A 224 -10.05 -3.43 7.39
C THR A 224 -9.26 -2.38 6.61
N GLU A 225 -9.35 -1.10 6.99
CA GLU A 225 -8.58 -0.05 6.32
C GLU A 225 -7.08 -0.11 6.70
N MET A 226 -6.75 -0.45 7.95
CA MET A 226 -5.37 -0.74 8.37
C MET A 226 -4.78 -1.91 7.58
N GLU A 227 -5.52 -3.02 7.42
CA GLU A 227 -5.09 -4.18 6.65
C GLU A 227 -4.76 -3.82 5.21
N LYS A 228 -5.59 -3.01 4.54
CA LYS A 228 -5.27 -2.51 3.19
C LYS A 228 -3.96 -1.73 3.18
N LEU A 229 -3.78 -0.85 4.15
CA LEU A 229 -2.60 0.00 4.27
C LEU A 229 -1.32 -0.82 4.55
N ILE A 230 -1.41 -1.86 5.39
CA ILE A 230 -0.29 -2.73 5.81
C ILE A 230 0.04 -3.78 4.75
N SER A 231 -0.96 -4.36 4.09
CA SER A 231 -0.80 -5.49 3.16
C SER A 231 0.18 -5.25 2.02
N GLY A 232 0.61 -4.01 1.83
CA GLY A 232 1.56 -3.64 0.79
C GLY A 232 0.98 -3.82 -0.60
N LYS A 233 -0.31 -4.16 -0.75
CA LYS A 233 -0.95 -4.34 -2.06
C LYS A 233 -0.82 -3.08 -2.91
N THR A 234 -1.05 -1.92 -2.29
CA THR A 234 -0.83 -0.62 -2.92
C THR A 234 0.65 -0.40 -3.27
N ALA A 235 1.58 -0.82 -2.41
CA ALA A 235 3.01 -0.70 -2.68
C ALA A 235 3.47 -1.60 -3.83
N SER A 236 2.96 -2.83 -3.90
CA SER A 236 3.21 -3.79 -4.98
C SER A 236 2.62 -3.31 -6.31
N GLU A 237 1.39 -2.76 -6.31
CA GLU A 237 0.78 -2.18 -7.51
C GLU A 237 1.56 -0.95 -8.01
N ILE A 238 1.99 -0.06 -7.11
CA ILE A 238 2.83 1.09 -7.47
C ILE A 238 4.18 0.62 -8.02
N SER A 239 4.88 -0.29 -7.33
CA SER A 239 6.18 -0.80 -7.76
C SER A 239 6.10 -1.49 -9.13
N PHE A 240 5.02 -2.25 -9.37
CA PHE A 240 4.76 -2.87 -10.66
C PHE A 240 4.50 -1.83 -11.76
N ASN A 241 3.70 -0.81 -11.48
CA ASN A 241 3.40 0.25 -12.45
C ASN A 241 4.64 1.11 -12.77
N GLU A 242 5.47 1.43 -11.77
CA GLU A 242 6.72 2.16 -11.99
C GLU A 242 7.74 1.31 -12.77
N ALA A 243 7.88 0.02 -12.44
CA ALA A 243 8.70 -0.89 -13.23
C ALA A 243 8.24 -0.97 -14.69
N LYS A 244 6.92 -0.99 -14.92
CA LYS A 244 6.34 -0.96 -16.26
C LYS A 244 6.67 0.33 -17.01
N LYS A 245 6.53 1.50 -16.38
CA LYS A 245 6.89 2.79 -16.99
C LYS A 245 8.37 2.86 -17.36
N ILE A 246 9.26 2.36 -16.51
CA ILE A 246 10.69 2.32 -16.80
C ILE A 246 10.97 1.44 -18.02
N LEU A 247 10.31 0.28 -18.13
CA LEU A 247 10.42 -0.60 -19.31
C LEU A 247 9.89 0.07 -20.58
N GLU A 248 8.79 0.82 -20.49
CA GLU A 248 8.24 1.59 -21.61
C GLU A 248 9.23 2.65 -22.09
N LEU A 249 9.83 3.43 -21.18
CA LEU A 249 10.82 4.45 -21.50
C LEU A 249 12.09 3.88 -22.15
N ILE A 250 12.57 2.72 -21.67
CA ILE A 250 13.72 2.05 -22.29
C ILE A 250 13.41 1.66 -23.75
N ASN A 251 12.21 1.13 -24.00
CA ASN A 251 11.78 0.74 -25.34
C ASN A 251 11.58 1.94 -26.29
N GLU A 252 11.22 3.11 -25.77
CA GLU A 252 11.12 4.34 -26.57
C GLU A 252 12.51 4.87 -26.96
N VAL A 253 13.46 4.90 -26.02
CA VAL A 253 14.85 5.32 -26.29
C VAL A 253 15.54 4.43 -27.33
N ASP A 254 15.23 3.13 -27.35
CA ASP A 254 15.76 2.21 -28.37
C ASP A 254 15.13 2.42 -29.74
N LYS A 255 13.88 2.93 -29.83
CA LYS A 255 13.24 3.24 -31.12
C LYS A 255 13.82 4.48 -31.78
N ASP A 256 14.23 5.48 -31.01
CA ASP A 256 14.81 6.72 -31.54
C ASP A 256 16.27 6.56 -32.04
N LYS A 257 16.89 5.39 -31.80
CA LYS A 257 18.25 5.06 -32.25
C LYS A 257 18.32 4.36 -33.61
N TYR A 258 17.18 4.01 -34.22
CA TYR A 258 17.09 3.32 -35.53
C TYR A 258 16.15 4.06 -36.48
#